data_AF-S3XA08-F1
#
_entry.id   AF-S3XA08-F1
#
_cell.length_a   1.000
_cell.length_b   1.000
_cell.length_c   1.000
_cell.angle_alpha   90.00
_cell.angle_beta   90.00
_cell.angle_gamma   90.00
#
_symmetry.space_group_name_H-M   'P 1'
#
loop_
_entity.id
_entity.type
_entity.pdbx_description
1 polymer ?
#
loop_
_entity_poly.entity_id
_entity_poly.type
_entity_poly.pdbx_seq_one_letter_code
_entity_poly.pdbx_strand_id
1 'polypeptide(L)'
;MPFLDKQFEDKFNQKVSTNFPKLKPLFEKLKSKFYTYCKSNNVIYFIKIECEFLKFLEENQENIIKFTSLIEPKIENGHLLKIELRNKDIMISLPNFNFSNNGYNIYIETIFSEINFNIFIKNDYEIFSGMYKKINKNYSFFEMSLSYIAKICKRNDLIYEFFIIYFEYLQKDNTNLNDIIKDFKDNPINIYSAFKFSELKNFKNKKYIFASKYPKETFFNHTNKYKLITSYINIKIKKYIPKEYFFEVIKFLDDNIKIFEFEDKKIDKSFIITLLSEFWRNKNLKNINKNYDKIIVYDYIKMMIDKKEKINLNIKSFKRIKQEHDRIALENEIHYAPNLKISKGNQFLKLKLPKEIKRLSTKQEIIEEGVLNRNCVASYIREINKQICMIYSLRQDDKRYTIEIRQNKNGFYLRQIKGFANSEAPKEIIEFVKNEIEINNVNLLPG
;
A
#
# COMPACT_ATOMS: atom_id res chain seq x y z
N MET A 1 16.99 -13.25 43.33
CA MET A 1 16.44 -13.18 41.97
C MET A 1 16.82 -14.44 41.23
N PRO A 2 15.95 -15.46 41.21
CA PRO A 2 16.36 -16.84 40.91
C PRO A 2 16.52 -17.14 39.42
N PHE A 3 16.31 -16.17 38.54
CA PHE A 3 16.61 -16.29 37.10
C PHE A 3 17.95 -15.68 36.71
N LEU A 4 18.63 -15.00 37.64
CA LEU A 4 19.95 -14.44 37.43
C LEU A 4 20.98 -15.48 37.85
N ASP A 5 21.52 -16.22 36.87
CA ASP A 5 22.88 -16.71 37.06
C ASP A 5 23.79 -15.48 36.99
N LYS A 6 24.02 -14.88 38.17
CA LYS A 6 24.84 -13.67 38.34
C LYS A 6 26.21 -13.83 37.69
N GLN A 7 26.71 -15.08 37.64
CA GLN A 7 27.95 -15.41 36.95
C GLN A 7 27.88 -15.18 35.43
N PHE A 8 26.77 -15.52 34.78
CA PHE A 8 26.59 -15.25 33.34
C PHE A 8 26.38 -13.77 33.07
N GLU A 9 25.66 -13.06 33.93
CA GLU A 9 25.48 -11.62 33.79
C GLU A 9 26.81 -10.87 33.92
N ASP A 10 27.63 -11.17 34.92
CA ASP A 10 28.94 -10.54 35.12
C ASP A 10 29.85 -10.78 33.91
N LYS A 11 29.88 -12.03 33.41
CA LYS A 11 30.65 -12.39 32.20
C LYS A 11 30.12 -11.68 30.94
N PHE A 12 28.81 -11.52 30.82
CA PHE A 12 28.19 -10.79 29.71
C PHE A 12 28.57 -9.31 29.76
N ASN A 13 28.45 -8.67 30.94
CA ASN A 13 28.81 -7.27 31.15
C ASN A 13 30.30 -7.01 30.88
N GLN A 14 31.16 -7.95 31.28
CA GLN A 14 32.58 -7.90 30.96
C GLN A 14 32.79 -7.93 29.45
N LYS A 15 32.16 -8.87 28.72
CA LYS A 15 32.26 -8.94 27.26
C LYS A 15 31.74 -7.69 26.55
N VAL A 16 30.63 -7.11 27.01
CA VAL A 16 30.15 -5.82 26.49
C VAL A 16 31.20 -4.75 26.73
N SER A 17 31.77 -4.67 27.94
CA SER A 17 32.77 -3.66 28.28
C SER A 17 34.07 -3.81 27.48
N THR A 18 34.49 -5.04 27.16
CA THR A 18 35.72 -5.31 26.40
C THR A 18 35.51 -5.15 24.90
N ASN A 19 34.45 -5.76 24.35
CA ASN A 19 34.27 -5.87 22.89
C ASN A 19 33.38 -4.77 22.31
N PHE A 20 32.46 -4.22 23.12
CA PHE A 20 31.47 -3.23 22.69
C PHE A 20 31.35 -2.05 23.69
N PRO A 21 32.47 -1.44 24.14
CA PRO A 21 32.47 -0.49 25.26
C PRO A 21 31.51 0.69 25.04
N LYS A 22 31.39 1.17 23.80
CA LYS A 22 30.49 2.28 23.46
C LYS A 22 29.02 1.95 23.68
N LEU A 23 28.62 0.69 23.54
CA LEU A 23 27.23 0.26 23.71
C LEU A 23 26.87 -0.04 25.16
N LYS A 24 27.82 -0.01 26.10
CA LYS A 24 27.54 -0.23 27.52
C LYS A 24 26.37 0.63 28.05
N PRO A 25 26.30 1.95 27.79
CA PRO A 25 25.18 2.78 28.27
C PRO A 25 23.82 2.39 27.69
N LEU A 26 23.79 1.84 26.48
CA LEU A 26 22.56 1.29 25.86
C LEU A 26 22.06 0.08 26.65
N PHE A 27 22.95 -0.86 26.98
CA PHE A 27 22.59 -2.05 27.75
C PHE A 27 22.13 -1.71 29.17
N GLU A 28 22.82 -0.80 29.87
CA GLU A 28 22.39 -0.36 31.21
C GLU A 28 20.99 0.25 31.18
N LYS A 29 20.68 1.06 30.16
CA LYS A 29 19.36 1.67 30.01
C LYS A 29 18.27 0.66 29.65
N LEU A 30 18.60 -0.40 28.90
CA LEU A 30 17.67 -1.52 28.67
C LEU A 30 17.40 -2.29 29.96
N LYS A 31 18.43 -2.61 30.74
CA LYS A 31 18.30 -3.31 32.02
C LYS A 31 17.50 -2.53 33.06
N SER A 32 17.60 -1.20 33.06
CA SER A 32 16.79 -0.37 33.96
C SER A 32 15.31 -0.34 33.60
N LYS A 33 14.94 -0.70 32.36
CA LYS A 33 13.56 -0.66 31.86
C LYS A 33 12.89 -2.02 31.78
N PHE A 34 13.65 -3.08 31.54
CA PHE A 34 13.12 -4.39 31.23
C PHE A 34 13.70 -5.46 32.16
N TYR A 35 12.88 -6.46 32.40
CA TYR A 35 13.36 -7.65 33.05
C TYR A 35 14.44 -8.32 32.19
N THR A 36 15.55 -8.71 32.83
CA THR A 36 16.75 -9.17 32.13
C THR A 36 17.10 -10.59 32.55
N TYR A 37 17.32 -11.46 31.57
CA TYR A 37 17.73 -12.85 31.78
C TYR A 37 18.97 -13.19 30.95
N CYS A 38 20.07 -13.56 31.61
CA CYS A 38 21.31 -13.98 30.93
C CYS A 38 21.37 -15.51 30.82
N LYS A 39 21.25 -16.05 29.60
CA LYS A 39 21.33 -17.50 29.37
C LYS A 39 22.76 -18.02 29.20
N SER A 40 23.66 -17.13 28.80
CA SER A 40 25.09 -17.43 28.66
C SER A 40 25.88 -16.11 28.68
N ASN A 41 27.21 -16.20 28.68
CA ASN A 41 28.07 -15.02 28.58
C ASN A 41 27.91 -14.22 27.27
N ASN A 42 27.23 -14.75 26.25
CA ASN A 42 27.01 -14.08 24.97
C ASN A 42 25.55 -13.73 24.72
N VAL A 43 24.60 -14.23 25.51
CA VAL A 43 23.17 -14.15 25.21
C VAL A 43 22.42 -13.58 26.40
N ILE A 44 21.75 -12.47 26.16
CA ILE A 44 20.88 -11.79 27.10
C ILE A 44 19.48 -11.65 26.50
N TYR A 45 18.47 -11.74 27.35
CA TYR A 45 17.08 -11.57 27.01
C TYR A 45 16.51 -10.40 27.79
N PHE A 46 15.77 -9.55 27.10
CA PHE A 46 14.97 -8.48 27.69
C PHE A 46 13.49 -8.81 27.50
N ILE A 47 12.74 -8.79 28.59
CA ILE A 47 11.33 -9.19 28.61
C ILE A 47 10.48 -8.01 29.03
N LYS A 48 9.42 -7.74 28.27
CA LYS A 48 8.32 -6.89 28.71
C LYS A 48 7.28 -7.78 29.38
N ILE A 49 7.15 -7.65 30.69
CA ILE A 49 6.30 -8.50 31.53
C ILE A 49 5.75 -7.68 32.70
N GLU A 50 4.55 -8.02 33.16
CA GLU A 50 3.90 -7.33 34.28
C GLU A 50 4.64 -7.61 35.60
N CYS A 51 4.81 -6.57 36.42
CA CYS A 51 5.52 -6.67 37.70
C CYS A 51 4.86 -7.68 38.65
N GLU A 52 3.53 -7.78 38.65
CA GLU A 52 2.78 -8.71 39.51
C GLU A 52 3.05 -10.17 39.13
N PHE A 53 3.11 -10.47 37.83
CA PHE A 53 3.44 -11.82 37.36
C PHE A 53 4.89 -12.20 37.69
N LEU A 54 5.83 -11.26 37.58
CA LEU A 54 7.20 -11.49 38.04
C LEU A 54 7.26 -11.81 39.53
N LYS A 55 6.57 -11.03 40.36
CA LYS A 55 6.48 -11.29 41.80
C LYS A 55 5.87 -12.66 42.09
N PHE A 56 4.79 -13.01 41.39
CA PHE A 56 4.18 -14.34 41.50
C PHE A 56 5.18 -15.46 41.21
N LEU A 57 5.93 -15.37 40.11
CA LEU A 57 6.95 -16.36 39.76
C LEU A 57 8.05 -16.46 40.83
N GLU A 58 8.45 -15.32 41.42
CA GLU A 58 9.46 -15.27 42.48
C GLU A 58 8.94 -15.89 43.79
N GLU A 59 7.75 -15.49 44.25
CA GLU A 59 7.16 -15.93 45.51
C GLU A 59 6.76 -17.42 45.49
N ASN A 60 6.45 -17.96 44.31
CA ASN A 60 5.92 -19.33 44.17
C ASN A 60 6.92 -20.29 43.54
N GLN A 61 8.18 -19.89 43.34
CA GLN A 61 9.17 -20.65 42.59
C GLN A 61 9.36 -22.08 43.11
N GLU A 62 9.52 -22.27 44.42
CA GLU A 62 9.74 -23.60 45.02
C GLU A 62 8.55 -24.54 44.82
N ASN A 63 7.34 -23.99 44.82
CA ASN A 63 6.13 -24.76 44.58
C ASN A 63 5.99 -25.08 43.09
N ILE A 64 6.29 -24.12 42.22
CA ILE A 64 6.29 -24.28 40.77
C ILE A 64 7.29 -25.36 40.33
N ILE A 65 8.51 -25.35 40.89
CA ILE A 65 9.57 -26.30 40.51
C ILE A 65 9.14 -27.75 40.73
N LYS A 66 8.31 -28.02 41.75
CA LYS A 66 7.77 -29.36 42.06
C LYS A 66 6.83 -29.89 40.97
N PHE A 67 6.27 -29.02 40.12
CA PHE A 67 5.44 -29.43 38.99
C PHE A 67 6.30 -29.55 37.73
N THR A 68 6.50 -30.76 37.24
CA THR A 68 7.36 -31.07 36.07
C THR A 68 6.76 -30.69 34.71
N SER A 69 5.57 -30.08 34.69
CA SER A 69 4.89 -29.63 33.47
C SER A 69 5.42 -28.29 32.96
N LEU A 70 5.39 -28.11 31.63
CA LEU A 70 5.45 -26.79 31.00
C LEU A 70 4.37 -25.91 31.63
N ILE A 71 4.75 -24.77 32.19
CA ILE A 71 3.78 -23.73 32.50
C ILE A 71 3.56 -22.99 31.20
N GLU A 72 2.34 -23.01 30.71
CA GLU A 72 1.92 -22.15 29.61
C GLU A 72 1.17 -20.96 30.18
N PRO A 73 1.85 -19.99 30.85
CA PRO A 73 1.15 -18.79 31.24
C PRO A 73 0.67 -18.12 29.95
N LYS A 74 -0.62 -17.82 29.88
CA LYS A 74 -1.12 -16.88 28.87
C LYS A 74 -0.55 -15.51 29.21
N ILE A 75 0.64 -15.22 28.70
CA ILE A 75 1.19 -13.86 28.74
C ILE A 75 0.53 -13.12 27.59
N GLU A 76 -0.59 -12.44 27.89
CA GLU A 76 -1.14 -11.49 26.94
C GLU A 76 -0.08 -10.40 26.67
N ASN A 77 0.32 -10.24 25.41
CA ASN A 77 1.32 -9.24 24.97
C ASN A 77 2.76 -9.42 25.48
N GLY A 78 3.17 -10.65 25.85
CA GLY A 78 4.56 -10.95 26.18
C GLY A 78 5.49 -10.73 24.99
N HIS A 79 6.44 -9.80 25.10
CA HIS A 79 7.49 -9.58 24.10
C HIS A 79 8.87 -9.91 24.67
N LEU A 80 9.66 -10.66 23.89
CA LEU A 80 11.02 -11.05 24.22
C LEU A 80 11.98 -10.52 23.17
N LEU A 81 12.99 -9.79 23.62
CA LEU A 81 14.10 -9.34 22.79
C LEU A 81 15.37 -10.07 23.21
N LYS A 82 15.85 -10.95 22.34
CA LYS A 82 17.11 -11.65 22.52
C LYS A 82 18.22 -10.81 21.90
N ILE A 83 19.29 -10.54 22.65
CA ILE A 83 20.53 -9.98 22.12
C ILE A 83 21.65 -11.01 22.26
N GLU A 84 22.33 -11.29 21.16
CA GLU A 84 23.47 -12.19 21.07
C GLU A 84 24.72 -11.42 20.64
N LEU A 85 25.74 -11.41 21.49
CA LEU A 85 27.05 -10.85 21.21
C LEU A 85 27.84 -11.83 20.35
N ARG A 86 28.33 -11.35 19.21
CA ARG A 86 29.16 -12.13 18.29
C ARG A 86 30.50 -11.45 18.11
N ASN A 87 31.42 -12.12 17.44
CA ASN A 87 32.79 -11.61 17.30
C ASN A 87 32.88 -10.27 16.53
N LYS A 88 31.94 -10.00 15.61
CA LYS A 88 31.99 -8.84 14.71
C LYS A 88 30.71 -7.99 14.69
N ASP A 89 29.65 -8.44 15.34
CA ASP A 89 28.35 -7.78 15.34
C ASP A 89 27.54 -8.16 16.58
N ILE A 90 26.40 -7.49 16.72
CA ILE A 90 25.36 -7.83 17.67
C ILE A 90 24.15 -8.30 16.88
N MET A 91 23.64 -9.48 17.20
CA MET A 91 22.39 -9.96 16.62
C MET A 91 21.25 -9.79 17.62
N ILE A 92 20.14 -9.23 17.14
CA ILE A 92 18.90 -9.04 17.89
C ILE A 92 17.82 -9.91 17.25
N SER A 93 17.09 -10.67 18.05
CA SER A 93 16.01 -11.54 17.61
C SER A 93 14.75 -11.31 18.44
N LEU A 94 13.59 -11.60 17.86
CA LEU A 94 12.28 -11.54 18.52
C LEU A 94 11.60 -12.91 18.52
N PRO A 95 12.13 -13.88 19.28
CA PRO A 95 11.49 -15.18 19.38
C PRO A 95 10.19 -15.09 20.20
N ASN A 96 9.24 -15.97 19.89
CA ASN A 96 8.19 -16.31 20.85
C ASN A 96 8.83 -17.06 22.02
N PHE A 97 8.17 -17.09 23.17
CA PHE A 97 8.72 -17.77 24.34
C PHE A 97 7.66 -18.31 25.28
N ASN A 98 8.04 -19.36 25.99
CA ASN A 98 7.32 -19.91 27.14
C ASN A 98 8.24 -19.94 28.36
N PHE A 99 7.63 -20.06 29.54
CA PHE A 99 8.35 -20.40 30.76
C PHE A 99 8.32 -21.91 30.96
N SER A 100 9.50 -22.52 31.02
CA SER A 100 9.66 -23.97 31.15
C SER A 100 10.31 -24.29 32.49
N ASN A 101 10.00 -25.45 33.06
CA ASN A 101 10.60 -25.95 34.29
C ASN A 101 11.30 -27.28 34.01
N ASN A 102 12.52 -27.46 34.51
CA ASN A 102 13.26 -28.73 34.40
C ASN A 102 13.36 -29.51 35.72
N GLY A 103 12.58 -29.13 36.74
CA GLY A 103 12.62 -29.74 38.08
C GLY A 103 13.70 -29.16 39.00
N TYR A 104 14.56 -28.28 38.50
CA TYR A 104 15.55 -27.54 39.29
C TYR A 104 15.34 -26.03 39.20
N ASN A 105 14.98 -25.53 38.01
CA ASN A 105 14.83 -24.11 37.72
C ASN A 105 13.72 -23.85 36.70
N ILE A 106 13.12 -22.66 36.80
CA ILE A 106 12.26 -22.08 35.76
C ILE A 106 13.16 -21.31 34.78
N TYR A 107 13.00 -21.50 33.48
CA TYR A 107 13.79 -20.85 32.44
C TYR A 107 12.94 -20.44 31.23
N ILE A 108 13.51 -19.60 30.37
CA ILE A 108 12.85 -19.15 29.14
C ILE A 108 13.19 -20.11 28.00
N GLU A 109 12.14 -20.73 27.45
CA GLU A 109 12.23 -21.53 26.24
C GLU A 109 11.77 -20.72 25.03
N THR A 110 12.68 -20.53 24.06
CA THR A 110 12.38 -19.77 22.84
C THR A 110 11.74 -20.67 21.81
N ILE A 111 10.59 -20.27 21.29
CA ILE A 111 9.85 -20.97 20.24
C ILE A 111 10.17 -20.30 18.91
N PHE A 112 10.75 -21.07 17.99
CA PHE A 112 11.05 -20.58 16.65
C PHE A 112 9.80 -20.65 15.77
N SER A 113 9.47 -19.52 15.14
CA SER A 113 8.36 -19.43 14.20
C SER A 113 8.79 -19.85 12.79
N GLU A 114 7.83 -19.94 11.87
CA GLU A 114 8.09 -20.21 10.45
C GLU A 114 8.88 -19.08 9.75
N ILE A 115 8.91 -17.90 10.36
CA ILE A 115 9.61 -16.70 9.87
C ILE A 115 10.57 -16.21 10.95
N ASN A 116 11.86 -16.53 10.78
CA ASN A 116 12.89 -16.02 11.69
C ASN A 116 13.39 -14.66 11.21
N PHE A 117 13.16 -13.65 12.03
CA PHE A 117 13.61 -12.27 11.81
C PHE A 117 14.73 -11.90 12.78
N ASN A 118 15.84 -11.41 12.24
CA ASN A 118 16.99 -10.95 12.99
C ASN A 118 17.44 -9.56 12.51
N ILE A 119 17.89 -8.74 13.45
CA ILE A 119 18.57 -7.47 13.19
C ILE A 119 20.04 -7.67 13.54
N PHE A 120 20.94 -7.17 12.69
CA PHE A 120 22.39 -7.24 12.89
C PHE A 120 22.94 -5.83 12.97
N ILE A 121 23.57 -5.49 14.08
CA ILE A 121 24.26 -4.22 14.30
C ILE A 121 25.75 -4.48 14.17
N LYS A 122 26.32 -4.09 13.02
CA LYS A 122 27.74 -4.28 12.73
C LYS A 122 28.60 -3.13 13.28
N ASN A 123 28.04 -1.93 13.27
CA ASN A 123 28.54 -0.75 13.99
C ASN A 123 27.38 0.24 14.20
N ASP A 124 27.68 1.42 14.74
CA ASP A 124 26.71 2.47 15.10
C ASP A 124 25.70 2.85 14.01
N TYR A 125 26.07 2.74 12.72
CA TYR A 125 25.22 3.14 11.60
C TYR A 125 25.01 2.05 10.53
N GLU A 126 25.70 0.92 10.62
CA GLU A 126 25.52 -0.22 9.73
C GLU A 126 24.59 -1.27 10.39
N ILE A 127 23.29 -1.16 10.11
CA ILE A 127 22.26 -2.08 10.60
C ILE A 127 21.64 -2.86 9.44
N PHE A 128 21.62 -4.19 9.58
CA PHE A 128 21.07 -5.10 8.58
C PHE A 128 19.90 -5.89 9.16
N SER A 129 19.00 -6.32 8.27
CA SER A 129 17.97 -7.30 8.56
C SER A 129 18.31 -8.61 7.85
N GLY A 130 18.22 -9.71 8.57
CA GLY A 130 18.16 -11.06 8.02
C GLY A 130 16.80 -11.66 8.29
N MET A 131 16.15 -12.17 7.25
CA MET A 131 14.86 -12.85 7.36
C MET A 131 14.95 -14.20 6.66
N TYR A 132 14.64 -15.26 7.40
CA TYR A 132 14.55 -16.61 6.87
C TYR A 132 13.09 -17.08 6.91
N LYS A 133 12.56 -17.47 5.75
CA LYS A 133 11.21 -18.03 5.60
C LYS A 133 11.31 -19.54 5.37
N LYS A 134 10.92 -20.33 6.36
CA LYS A 134 11.04 -21.80 6.33
C LYS A 134 10.22 -22.43 5.20
N ILE A 135 9.00 -21.94 4.98
CA ILE A 135 8.04 -22.45 3.97
C ILE A 135 8.66 -22.52 2.57
N ASN A 136 9.38 -21.46 2.18
CA ASN A 136 9.97 -21.35 0.83
C ASN A 136 11.50 -21.47 0.84
N LYS A 137 12.10 -21.86 1.99
CA LYS A 137 13.55 -21.89 2.22
C LYS A 137 14.27 -20.64 1.70
N ASN A 138 13.64 -19.48 1.85
CA ASN A 138 14.15 -18.22 1.29
C ASN A 138 14.85 -17.43 2.39
N TYR A 139 16.05 -16.96 2.09
CA TYR A 139 16.82 -16.08 2.97
C TYR A 139 17.02 -14.73 2.28
N SER A 140 16.68 -13.65 2.99
CA SER A 140 16.97 -12.30 2.56
C SER A 140 17.80 -11.57 3.60
N PHE A 141 18.91 -10.97 3.17
CA PHE A 141 19.78 -10.14 4.00
C PHE A 141 19.99 -8.80 3.32
N PHE A 142 19.65 -7.71 3.99
CA PHE A 142 19.75 -6.37 3.41
C PHE A 142 19.95 -5.31 4.48
N GLU A 143 20.60 -4.22 4.09
CA GLU A 143 20.73 -3.05 4.95
C GLU A 143 19.35 -2.41 5.22
N MET A 144 19.05 -2.15 6.48
CA MET A 144 17.77 -1.62 6.91
C MET A 144 17.60 -0.17 6.44
N SER A 145 16.39 0.13 5.97
CA SER A 145 15.96 1.50 5.71
C SER A 145 15.13 2.01 6.89
N LEU A 146 15.00 3.33 7.01
CA LEU A 146 14.12 3.95 7.99
C LEU A 146 12.66 3.51 7.79
N SER A 147 12.22 3.27 6.54
CA SER A 147 10.90 2.68 6.29
C SER A 147 10.75 1.27 6.88
N TYR A 148 11.82 0.48 6.90
CA TYR A 148 11.78 -0.87 7.46
C TYR A 148 11.77 -0.82 8.99
N ILE A 149 12.61 0.03 9.59
CA ILE A 149 12.64 0.28 11.05
C ILE A 149 11.27 0.79 11.53
N ALA A 150 10.72 1.81 10.86
CA ALA A 150 9.38 2.34 11.15
C ALA A 150 8.32 1.25 11.23
N LYS A 151 8.30 0.32 10.26
CA LYS A 151 7.32 -0.77 10.20
C LYS A 151 7.48 -1.78 11.34
N ILE A 152 8.71 -2.22 11.64
CA ILE A 152 8.93 -3.21 12.70
C ILE A 152 8.65 -2.62 14.08
N CYS A 153 9.03 -1.36 14.32
CA CYS A 153 8.78 -0.67 15.58
C CYS A 153 7.27 -0.41 15.79
N LYS A 154 6.53 -0.13 14.72
CA LYS A 154 5.07 0.05 14.80
C LYS A 154 4.32 -1.23 15.25
N ARG A 155 4.93 -2.41 15.09
CA ARG A 155 4.32 -3.72 15.39
C ARG A 155 4.80 -4.35 16.69
N ASN A 156 5.89 -3.85 17.25
CA ASN A 156 6.53 -4.45 18.41
C ASN A 156 7.09 -3.36 19.31
N ASP A 157 6.43 -3.17 20.45
CA ASP A 157 6.77 -2.16 21.44
C ASP A 157 8.20 -2.30 21.96
N LEU A 158 8.69 -3.53 22.13
CA LEU A 158 10.01 -3.78 22.68
C LEU A 158 11.11 -3.38 21.67
N ILE A 159 10.91 -3.64 20.38
CA ILE A 159 11.77 -3.11 19.31
C ILE A 159 11.67 -1.60 19.21
N TYR A 160 10.48 -1.03 19.36
CA TYR A 160 10.32 0.42 19.39
C TYR A 160 11.14 1.06 20.51
N GLU A 161 11.02 0.54 21.74
CA GLU A 161 11.80 0.99 22.89
C GLU A 161 13.30 0.79 22.70
N PHE A 162 13.72 -0.36 22.14
CA PHE A 162 15.11 -0.59 21.77
C PHE A 162 15.62 0.53 20.83
N PHE A 163 14.89 0.83 19.75
CA PHE A 163 15.31 1.86 18.81
C PHE A 163 15.24 3.28 19.40
N ILE A 164 14.32 3.58 20.34
CA ILE A 164 14.36 4.85 21.08
C ILE A 164 15.70 4.99 21.79
N ILE A 165 16.06 3.98 22.61
CA ILE A 165 17.30 4.02 23.39
C ILE A 165 18.51 4.04 22.46
N TYR A 166 18.46 3.30 21.36
CA TYR A 166 19.53 3.28 20.35
C TYR A 166 19.72 4.63 19.66
N PHE A 167 18.64 5.30 19.24
CA PHE A 167 18.74 6.65 18.68
C PHE A 167 19.28 7.67 19.69
N GLU A 168 18.83 7.61 20.95
CA GLU A 168 19.35 8.47 22.02
C GLU A 168 20.83 8.20 22.32
N TYR A 169 21.29 6.96 22.17
CA TYR A 169 22.70 6.62 22.21
C TYR A 169 23.47 7.31 21.08
N LEU A 170 23.01 7.17 19.82
CA LEU A 170 23.65 7.80 18.66
C LEU A 170 23.64 9.33 18.72
N GLN A 171 22.62 9.91 19.34
CA GLN A 171 22.47 11.35 19.52
C GLN A 171 23.64 11.98 20.28
N LYS A 172 24.28 11.23 21.18
CA LYS A 172 25.44 11.72 21.96
C LYS A 172 26.59 12.14 21.04
N ASP A 173 26.76 11.42 19.93
CA ASP A 173 27.80 11.69 18.93
C ASP A 173 27.29 12.53 17.74
N ASN A 174 25.97 12.54 17.50
CA ASN A 174 25.33 13.36 16.46
C ASN A 174 24.04 14.03 16.97
N THR A 175 24.18 15.24 17.50
CA THR A 175 23.07 16.03 18.08
C THR A 175 21.99 16.39 17.06
N ASN A 176 22.30 16.39 15.76
CA ASN A 176 21.33 16.67 14.70
C ASN A 176 20.25 15.59 14.59
N LEU A 177 20.49 14.38 15.11
CA LEU A 177 19.49 13.30 15.10
C LEU A 177 18.23 13.63 15.93
N ASN A 178 18.25 14.69 16.73
CA ASN A 178 17.08 15.23 17.43
C ASN A 178 15.83 15.33 16.55
N ASP A 179 15.98 15.79 15.31
CA ASP A 179 14.88 15.92 14.35
C ASP A 179 14.24 14.57 13.99
N ILE A 180 15.06 13.53 13.85
CA ILE A 180 14.62 12.16 13.55
C ILE A 180 14.01 11.52 14.80
N ILE A 181 14.63 11.71 15.96
CA ILE A 181 14.16 11.20 17.25
C ILE A 181 12.80 11.78 17.59
N LYS A 182 12.61 13.09 17.40
CA LYS A 182 11.33 13.77 17.63
C LYS A 182 10.23 13.17 16.76
N ASP A 183 10.49 13.02 15.46
CA ASP A 183 9.54 12.40 14.53
C ASP A 183 9.22 10.97 14.98
N PHE A 184 10.24 10.16 15.29
CA PHE A 184 10.11 8.76 15.70
C PHE A 184 9.32 8.57 17.00
N LYS A 185 9.56 9.42 18.01
CA LYS A 185 8.86 9.38 19.31
C LYS A 185 7.39 9.78 19.21
N ASP A 186 7.04 10.70 18.31
CA ASP A 186 5.63 11.04 18.04
C ASP A 186 4.89 9.84 17.44
N ASN A 187 5.52 9.17 16.46
CA ASN A 187 5.04 7.91 15.90
C ASN A 187 6.17 7.27 15.08
N PRO A 188 6.45 5.96 15.22
CA PRO A 188 7.48 5.28 14.43
C PRO A 188 7.35 5.49 12.92
N ILE A 189 6.12 5.65 12.43
CA ILE A 189 5.87 5.86 11.00
C ILE A 189 6.38 7.20 10.49
N ASN A 190 6.57 8.20 11.34
CA ASN A 190 6.97 9.54 10.90
C ASN A 190 8.38 9.57 10.30
N ILE A 191 9.24 8.61 10.61
CA ILE A 191 10.57 8.46 9.97
C ILE A 191 10.53 7.64 8.67
N TYR A 192 9.35 7.17 8.26
CA TYR A 192 9.21 6.31 7.09
C TYR A 192 9.75 7.02 5.85
N SER A 193 10.81 6.47 5.28
CA SER A 193 11.48 7.03 4.11
C SER A 193 12.39 5.99 3.46
N ALA A 194 12.82 6.28 2.23
CA ALA A 194 13.74 5.44 1.48
C ALA A 194 15.21 5.54 1.95
N PHE A 195 15.50 6.28 3.02
CA PHE A 195 16.86 6.41 3.54
C PHE A 195 17.29 5.11 4.22
N LYS A 196 18.50 4.65 3.95
CA LYS A 196 19.20 3.62 4.71
C LYS A 196 19.57 4.15 6.07
N PHE A 197 19.71 3.27 7.06
CA PHE A 197 20.13 3.68 8.38
C PHE A 197 21.54 4.29 8.38
N SER A 198 22.44 3.79 7.51
CA SER A 198 23.79 4.34 7.36
C SER A 198 23.82 5.80 6.89
N GLU A 199 22.80 6.25 6.16
CA GLU A 199 22.68 7.65 5.72
C GLU A 199 22.51 8.60 6.91
N LEU A 200 22.13 8.10 8.10
CA LEU A 200 22.05 8.90 9.32
C LEU A 200 23.41 9.30 9.90
N LYS A 201 24.50 8.60 9.52
CA LYS A 201 25.87 8.92 9.98
C LYS A 201 26.25 10.37 9.68
N ASN A 202 25.84 10.86 8.51
CA ASN A 202 26.14 12.21 8.02
C ASN A 202 24.90 13.12 8.08
N PHE A 203 23.91 12.79 8.92
CA PHE A 203 22.69 13.57 9.03
C PHE A 203 22.99 14.95 9.65
N LYS A 204 22.58 16.00 8.93
CA LYS A 204 22.65 17.39 9.40
C LYS A 204 21.26 17.96 9.69
N ASN A 205 20.33 17.76 8.77
CA ASN A 205 18.92 18.10 8.90
C ASN A 205 18.13 17.42 7.76
N LYS A 206 16.80 17.45 7.83
CA LYS A 206 15.91 16.81 6.84
C LYS A 206 16.15 17.34 5.42
N LYS A 207 16.30 18.67 5.25
CA LYS A 207 16.60 19.29 3.95
C LYS A 207 17.88 18.73 3.35
N TYR A 208 18.95 18.63 4.13
CA TYR A 208 20.25 18.14 3.68
C TYR A 208 20.19 16.69 3.18
N ILE A 209 19.58 15.79 3.95
CA ILE A 209 19.51 14.37 3.55
C ILE A 209 18.63 14.19 2.30
N PHE A 210 17.54 14.95 2.17
CA PHE A 210 16.71 14.95 0.96
C PHE A 210 17.44 15.53 -0.26
N ALA A 211 18.11 16.67 -0.11
CA ALA A 211 18.89 17.28 -1.19
C ALA A 211 20.03 16.36 -1.66
N SER A 212 20.67 15.63 -0.73
CA SER A 212 21.73 14.68 -1.05
C SER A 212 21.22 13.50 -1.89
N LYS A 213 20.03 12.97 -1.56
CA LYS A 213 19.46 11.81 -2.27
C LYS A 213 18.70 12.17 -3.54
N TYR A 214 18.15 13.38 -3.62
CA TYR A 214 17.37 13.87 -4.76
C TYR A 214 17.96 15.20 -5.27
N PRO A 215 19.16 15.20 -5.86
CA PRO A 215 19.86 16.43 -6.23
C PRO A 215 19.15 17.26 -7.31
N LYS A 216 18.24 16.64 -8.07
CA LYS A 216 17.41 17.32 -9.10
C LYS A 216 16.18 18.02 -8.52
N GLU A 217 15.89 17.81 -7.24
CA GLU A 217 14.73 18.39 -6.56
C GLU A 217 15.10 19.65 -5.79
N THR A 218 14.25 20.66 -5.86
CA THR A 218 14.38 21.85 -5.00
C THR A 218 13.77 21.57 -3.64
N PHE A 219 14.56 21.80 -2.58
CA PHE A 219 14.14 21.74 -1.19
C PHE A 219 14.33 23.09 -0.50
N PHE A 220 13.31 23.54 0.21
CA PHE A 220 13.32 24.81 0.93
C PHE A 220 13.56 24.59 2.42
N ASN A 221 13.81 25.68 3.16
CA ASN A 221 14.06 25.58 4.61
C ASN A 221 12.87 25.02 5.39
N HIS A 222 11.64 25.18 4.88
CA HIS A 222 10.45 24.60 5.50
C HIS A 222 10.47 23.05 5.51
N THR A 223 11.27 22.38 4.68
CA THR A 223 11.42 20.92 4.70
C THR A 223 11.87 20.40 6.07
N ASN A 224 12.63 21.20 6.83
CA ASN A 224 13.04 20.85 8.19
C ASN A 224 11.88 20.86 9.19
N LYS A 225 10.80 21.58 8.91
CA LYS A 225 9.63 21.68 9.80
C LYS A 225 8.69 20.49 9.68
N TYR A 226 8.66 19.84 8.52
CA TYR A 226 7.78 18.69 8.27
C TYR A 226 8.35 17.41 8.86
N LYS A 227 7.48 16.46 9.18
CA LYS A 227 7.88 15.07 9.47
C LYS A 227 8.63 14.49 8.27
N LEU A 228 9.56 13.56 8.52
CA LEU A 228 10.37 12.96 7.47
C LEU A 228 9.50 12.24 6.42
N ILE A 229 8.46 11.51 6.86
CA ILE A 229 7.49 10.86 5.97
C ILE A 229 6.75 11.86 5.08
N THR A 230 6.33 12.99 5.63
CA THR A 230 5.60 14.04 4.92
C THR A 230 6.46 14.62 3.80
N SER A 231 7.72 14.93 4.09
CA SER A 231 8.68 15.36 3.07
C SER A 231 8.94 14.29 2.01
N TYR A 232 9.00 13.02 2.40
CA TYR A 232 9.18 11.91 1.47
C TYR A 232 7.96 11.72 0.55
N ILE A 233 6.73 11.81 1.07
CA ILE A 233 5.49 11.77 0.29
C ILE A 233 5.41 12.95 -0.67
N ASN A 234 5.82 14.16 -0.23
CA ASN A 234 5.87 15.33 -1.08
C ASN A 234 6.65 15.05 -2.38
N ILE A 235 7.83 14.44 -2.28
CA ILE A 235 8.64 14.05 -3.45
C ILE A 235 7.88 13.09 -4.36
N LYS A 236 7.10 12.16 -3.80
CA LYS A 236 6.34 11.17 -4.59
C LYS A 236 5.13 11.76 -5.30
N ILE A 237 4.47 12.76 -4.73
CA ILE A 237 3.29 13.41 -5.33
C ILE A 237 3.65 14.49 -6.36
N LYS A 238 4.83 15.12 -6.24
CA LYS A 238 5.29 16.26 -7.08
C LYS A 238 5.11 16.04 -8.59
N LYS A 239 5.31 14.82 -9.08
CA LYS A 239 5.18 14.48 -10.51
C LYS A 239 3.73 14.39 -11.00
N TYR A 240 2.76 14.32 -10.10
CA TYR A 240 1.35 14.09 -10.45
C TYR A 240 0.47 15.32 -10.26
N ILE A 241 0.88 16.31 -9.46
CA ILE A 241 0.05 17.47 -9.14
C ILE A 241 0.78 18.80 -9.44
N PRO A 242 0.04 19.89 -9.70
CA PRO A 242 0.63 21.23 -9.81
C PRO A 242 1.27 21.73 -8.50
N LYS A 243 2.26 22.64 -8.61
CA LYS A 243 3.10 23.08 -7.47
C LYS A 243 2.30 23.81 -6.39
N GLU A 244 1.30 24.56 -6.80
CA GLU A 244 0.40 25.34 -5.95
C GLU A 244 -0.38 24.48 -4.95
N TYR A 245 -0.61 23.20 -5.24
CA TYR A 245 -1.33 22.28 -4.36
C TYR A 245 -0.43 21.50 -3.38
N PHE A 246 0.90 21.60 -3.50
CA PHE A 246 1.81 20.82 -2.66
C PHE A 246 1.59 21.08 -1.17
N PHE A 247 1.49 22.35 -0.78
CA PHE A 247 1.30 22.72 0.63
C PHE A 247 -0.05 22.25 1.16
N GLU A 248 -1.12 22.39 0.39
CA GLU A 248 -2.47 21.98 0.81
C GLU A 248 -2.58 20.46 1.01
N VAL A 249 -2.02 19.67 0.09
CA VAL A 249 -2.03 18.19 0.19
C VAL A 249 -1.19 17.74 1.38
N ILE A 250 -0.05 18.39 1.61
CA ILE A 250 0.84 18.07 2.74
C ILE A 250 0.19 18.43 4.07
N LYS A 251 -0.43 19.59 4.19
CA LYS A 251 -1.18 19.97 5.39
C LYS A 251 -2.32 18.98 5.65
N PHE A 252 -3.09 18.63 4.62
CA PHE A 252 -4.15 17.62 4.73
C PHE A 252 -3.61 16.27 5.21
N LEU A 253 -2.48 15.82 4.67
CA LEU A 253 -1.83 14.58 5.10
C LEU A 253 -1.42 14.64 6.57
N ASP A 254 -0.78 15.72 7.02
CA ASP A 254 -0.35 15.88 8.41
C ASP A 254 -1.56 15.88 9.36
N ASP A 255 -2.63 16.58 9.00
CA ASP A 255 -3.87 16.67 9.78
C ASP A 255 -4.64 15.32 9.80
N ASN A 256 -4.45 14.46 8.80
CA ASN A 256 -5.22 13.23 8.60
C ASN A 256 -4.36 11.97 8.54
N ILE A 257 -3.12 12.00 9.05
CA ILE A 257 -2.15 10.90 8.88
C ILE A 257 -2.67 9.55 9.41
N LYS A 258 -3.56 9.59 10.40
CA LYS A 258 -4.21 8.41 11.01
C LYS A 258 -5.19 7.68 10.06
N ILE A 259 -5.76 8.38 9.07
CA ILE A 259 -6.68 7.80 8.07
C ILE A 259 -5.92 6.90 7.09
N PHE A 260 -4.65 7.22 6.87
CA PHE A 260 -3.80 6.48 5.95
C PHE A 260 -3.15 5.34 6.72
N GLU A 261 -3.72 4.13 6.65
CA GLU A 261 -3.13 2.91 7.21
C GLU A 261 -1.76 2.64 6.57
N PHE A 262 -0.71 3.12 7.21
CA PHE A 262 0.67 2.84 6.83
C PHE A 262 1.15 1.46 7.29
N GLU A 263 0.27 0.68 7.93
CA GLU A 263 0.62 -0.53 8.70
C GLU A 263 1.26 -1.63 7.86
N ASP A 264 1.14 -1.57 6.53
CA ASP A 264 1.81 -2.50 5.61
C ASP A 264 2.22 -1.92 4.25
N LYS A 265 1.51 -0.92 3.75
CA LYS A 265 1.61 -0.51 2.35
C LYS A 265 2.89 0.27 2.09
N LYS A 266 3.52 0.01 0.95
CA LYS A 266 4.59 0.87 0.45
C LYS A 266 3.96 2.21 0.05
N ILE A 267 4.70 3.32 0.16
CA ILE A 267 4.29 4.57 -0.51
C ILE A 267 4.46 4.34 -2.02
N ASP A 268 3.44 3.72 -2.60
CA ASP A 268 3.36 3.28 -3.98
C ASP A 268 2.28 4.09 -4.73
N LYS A 269 2.02 3.70 -5.98
CA LYS A 269 1.02 4.37 -6.80
C LYS A 269 -0.38 4.31 -6.18
N SER A 270 -0.76 3.20 -5.56
CA SER A 270 -2.08 3.05 -4.93
C SER A 270 -2.24 4.01 -3.76
N PHE A 271 -1.21 4.10 -2.90
CA PHE A 271 -1.21 5.07 -1.80
C PHE A 271 -1.40 6.51 -2.30
N ILE A 272 -0.69 6.88 -3.36
CA ILE A 272 -0.76 8.23 -3.92
C ILE A 272 -2.15 8.53 -4.51
N ILE A 273 -2.77 7.56 -5.19
CA ILE A 273 -4.15 7.70 -5.67
C ILE A 273 -5.09 7.93 -4.49
N THR A 274 -5.04 7.05 -3.47
CA THR A 274 -5.87 7.18 -2.27
C THR A 274 -5.70 8.54 -1.58
N LEU A 275 -4.47 8.99 -1.37
CA LEU A 275 -4.18 10.28 -0.75
C LEU A 275 -4.82 11.44 -1.53
N LEU A 276 -4.61 11.49 -2.85
CA LEU A 276 -5.13 12.58 -3.68
C LEU A 276 -6.65 12.53 -3.82
N SER A 277 -7.24 11.33 -3.86
CA SER A 277 -8.70 11.14 -3.85
C SER A 277 -9.32 11.64 -2.55
N GLU A 278 -8.78 11.24 -1.41
CA GLU A 278 -9.29 11.69 -0.10
C GLU A 278 -9.07 13.20 0.10
N PHE A 279 -7.92 13.73 -0.31
CA PHE A 279 -7.68 15.18 -0.31
C PHE A 279 -8.75 15.93 -1.10
N TRP A 280 -8.99 15.53 -2.35
CA TRP A 280 -9.95 16.20 -3.21
C TRP A 280 -11.37 16.10 -2.64
N ARG A 281 -11.75 14.91 -2.13
CA ARG A 281 -13.06 14.69 -1.53
C ARG A 281 -13.26 15.52 -0.27
N ASN A 282 -12.28 15.55 0.63
CA ASN A 282 -12.36 16.35 1.85
C ASN A 282 -12.52 17.85 1.53
N LYS A 283 -11.79 18.34 0.54
CA LYS A 283 -11.84 19.75 0.11
C LYS A 283 -13.19 20.13 -0.54
N ASN A 284 -13.82 19.22 -1.30
CA ASN A 284 -14.93 19.58 -2.18
C ASN A 284 -16.29 18.91 -1.86
N LEU A 285 -16.30 17.79 -1.13
CA LEU A 285 -17.51 17.04 -0.78
C LEU A 285 -17.75 17.14 0.74
N LYS A 286 -18.47 18.18 1.15
CA LYS A 286 -18.85 18.43 2.54
C LYS A 286 -19.95 17.46 3.05
N ASN A 287 -19.69 16.15 3.12
CA ASN A 287 -20.56 15.11 3.74
C ASN A 287 -21.42 14.23 2.81
N ILE A 288 -21.17 14.16 1.50
CA ILE A 288 -21.86 13.18 0.64
C ILE A 288 -20.98 11.93 0.51
N ASN A 289 -21.31 10.89 1.26
CA ASN A 289 -20.58 9.63 1.32
C ASN A 289 -21.21 8.57 0.40
N LYS A 290 -21.45 8.90 -0.87
CA LYS A 290 -21.87 7.89 -1.85
C LYS A 290 -20.64 7.10 -2.28
N ASN A 291 -20.67 5.77 -2.12
CA ASN A 291 -19.58 4.90 -2.58
C ASN A 291 -19.30 5.08 -4.08
N TYR A 292 -20.32 5.40 -4.87
CA TYR A 292 -20.19 5.76 -6.28
C TYR A 292 -19.24 6.96 -6.48
N ASP A 293 -19.39 8.04 -5.71
CA ASP A 293 -18.59 9.24 -5.87
C ASP A 293 -17.11 8.98 -5.54
N LYS A 294 -16.84 8.12 -4.54
CA LYS A 294 -15.49 7.67 -4.20
C LYS A 294 -14.82 6.97 -5.37
N ILE A 295 -15.52 6.04 -6.00
CA ILE A 295 -15.01 5.24 -7.12
C ILE A 295 -14.67 6.16 -8.29
N ILE A 296 -15.57 7.06 -8.66
CA ILE A 296 -15.35 7.98 -9.81
C ILE A 296 -14.15 8.91 -9.57
N VAL A 297 -13.99 9.49 -8.38
CA VAL A 297 -12.83 10.35 -8.07
C VAL A 297 -11.54 9.53 -8.07
N TYR A 298 -11.56 8.32 -7.51
CA TYR A 298 -10.42 7.41 -7.51
C TYR A 298 -10.00 7.05 -8.95
N ASP A 299 -10.94 6.64 -9.78
CA ASP A 299 -10.69 6.23 -11.16
C ASP A 299 -10.20 7.40 -12.02
N TYR A 300 -10.78 8.60 -11.86
CA TYR A 300 -10.26 9.80 -12.52
C TYR A 300 -8.78 10.03 -12.21
N ILE A 301 -8.40 10.05 -10.93
CA ILE A 301 -7.01 10.27 -10.51
C ILE A 301 -6.10 9.15 -11.03
N LYS A 302 -6.56 7.90 -10.95
CA LYS A 302 -5.82 6.74 -11.47
C LYS A 302 -5.57 6.88 -12.97
N MET A 303 -6.59 7.23 -13.76
CA MET A 303 -6.48 7.40 -15.21
C MET A 303 -5.52 8.55 -15.57
N MET A 304 -5.56 9.68 -14.87
CA MET A 304 -4.59 10.77 -15.07
C MET A 304 -3.15 10.31 -14.81
N ILE A 305 -2.93 9.56 -13.73
CA ILE A 305 -1.61 8.99 -13.42
C ILE A 305 -1.19 7.95 -14.46
N ASP A 306 -2.10 7.10 -14.95
CA ASP A 306 -1.84 6.13 -16.02
C ASP A 306 -1.43 6.82 -17.33
N LYS A 307 -2.11 7.93 -17.68
CA LYS A 307 -1.77 8.78 -18.83
C LYS A 307 -0.50 9.62 -18.64
N LYS A 308 0.09 9.62 -17.43
CA LYS A 308 1.23 10.46 -17.04
C LYS A 308 0.95 11.96 -17.18
N GLU A 309 -0.31 12.35 -17.00
CA GLU A 309 -0.75 13.75 -17.01
C GLU A 309 -0.89 14.28 -15.58
N LYS A 310 -0.78 15.61 -15.42
CA LYS A 310 -1.00 16.25 -14.12
C LYS A 310 -2.48 16.26 -13.78
N ILE A 311 -2.80 15.90 -12.55
CA ILE A 311 -4.16 15.89 -12.03
C ILE A 311 -4.62 17.33 -11.82
N ASN A 312 -5.75 17.68 -12.43
CA ASN A 312 -6.39 18.97 -12.18
C ASN A 312 -7.17 18.93 -10.85
N LEU A 313 -6.55 19.43 -9.77
CA LEU A 313 -7.16 19.54 -8.45
C LEU A 313 -8.03 20.79 -8.27
N ASN A 314 -8.13 21.67 -9.28
CA ASN A 314 -8.96 22.87 -9.26
C ASN A 314 -10.45 22.58 -9.56
N ILE A 315 -10.77 21.37 -9.99
CA ILE A 315 -12.17 20.98 -10.23
C ILE A 315 -12.90 20.98 -8.89
N LYS A 316 -13.88 21.87 -8.70
CA LYS A 316 -14.58 22.03 -7.40
C LYS A 316 -15.88 21.23 -7.27
N SER A 317 -16.37 20.62 -8.35
CA SER A 317 -17.65 19.92 -8.35
C SER A 317 -17.52 18.49 -8.83
N PHE A 318 -18.26 17.59 -8.18
CA PHE A 318 -18.32 16.17 -8.58
C PHE A 318 -18.81 16.01 -10.02
N LYS A 319 -19.82 16.79 -10.43
CA LYS A 319 -20.34 16.77 -11.81
C LYS A 319 -19.24 17.00 -12.84
N ARG A 320 -18.33 17.94 -12.58
CA ARG A 320 -17.21 18.23 -13.49
C ARG A 320 -16.14 17.15 -13.46
N ILE A 321 -15.84 16.54 -12.30
CA ILE A 321 -14.96 15.36 -12.24
C ILE A 321 -15.55 14.21 -13.05
N LYS A 322 -16.85 13.92 -12.89
CA LYS A 322 -17.51 12.86 -13.65
C LYS A 322 -17.43 13.10 -15.15
N GLN A 323 -17.66 14.33 -15.60
CA GLN A 323 -17.49 14.68 -17.03
C GLN A 323 -16.07 14.42 -17.52
N GLU A 324 -15.06 14.78 -16.73
CA GLU A 324 -13.66 14.59 -17.10
C GLU A 324 -13.26 13.12 -17.08
N HIS A 325 -13.73 12.36 -16.08
CA HIS A 325 -13.64 10.91 -16.03
C HIS A 325 -14.22 10.26 -17.29
N ASP A 326 -15.47 10.59 -17.63
CA ASP A 326 -16.18 9.99 -18.77
C ASP A 326 -15.47 10.34 -20.09
N ARG A 327 -14.93 11.57 -20.21
CA ARG A 327 -14.12 12.01 -21.35
C ARG A 327 -12.84 11.16 -21.49
N ILE A 328 -12.09 10.98 -20.42
CA ILE A 328 -10.83 10.23 -20.43
C ILE A 328 -11.09 8.73 -20.64
N ALA A 329 -12.15 8.19 -20.04
CA ALA A 329 -12.58 6.82 -20.26
C ALA A 329 -12.87 6.56 -21.74
N LEU A 330 -13.62 7.46 -22.38
CA LEU A 330 -13.91 7.40 -23.82
C LEU A 330 -12.63 7.50 -24.67
N GLU A 331 -11.71 8.41 -24.35
CA GLU A 331 -10.42 8.50 -25.05
C GLU A 331 -9.61 7.21 -24.96
N ASN A 332 -9.56 6.60 -23.76
CA ASN A 332 -8.87 5.34 -23.55
C ASN A 332 -9.53 4.21 -24.34
N GLU A 333 -10.87 4.13 -24.35
CA GLU A 333 -11.60 3.16 -25.17
C GLU A 333 -11.26 3.30 -26.66
N ILE A 334 -11.21 4.54 -27.16
CA ILE A 334 -10.85 4.85 -28.56
C ILE A 334 -9.41 4.43 -28.86
N HIS A 335 -8.47 4.78 -27.98
CA HIS A 335 -7.05 4.51 -28.17
C HIS A 335 -6.75 3.00 -28.16
N TYR A 336 -7.36 2.25 -27.23
CA TYR A 336 -7.14 0.80 -27.08
C TYR A 336 -8.11 -0.06 -27.91
N ALA A 337 -9.04 0.55 -28.64
CA ALA A 337 -9.90 -0.16 -29.57
C ALA A 337 -9.04 -0.88 -30.64
N PRO A 338 -9.20 -2.21 -30.81
CA PRO A 338 -8.50 -2.93 -31.87
C PRO A 338 -8.92 -2.40 -33.25
N ASN A 339 -8.16 -2.75 -34.29
CA ASN A 339 -8.61 -2.48 -35.65
C ASN A 339 -9.86 -3.29 -35.96
N LEU A 340 -10.83 -2.64 -36.61
CA LEU A 340 -12.05 -3.30 -37.06
C LEU A 340 -11.73 -4.26 -38.21
N LYS A 341 -12.17 -5.50 -38.10
CA LYS A 341 -11.98 -6.58 -39.07
C LYS A 341 -13.33 -7.24 -39.35
N ILE A 342 -14.00 -6.81 -40.41
CA ILE A 342 -15.23 -7.44 -40.90
C ILE A 342 -14.85 -8.33 -42.08
N SER A 343 -14.92 -9.65 -41.90
CA SER A 343 -14.64 -10.61 -42.96
C SER A 343 -15.75 -10.57 -44.04
N LYS A 344 -15.41 -10.87 -45.30
CA LYS A 344 -16.38 -10.91 -46.41
C LYS A 344 -17.51 -11.93 -46.19
N GLY A 345 -17.24 -13.01 -45.44
CA GLY A 345 -18.21 -14.04 -45.09
C GLY A 345 -19.04 -13.76 -43.83
N ASN A 346 -18.91 -12.57 -43.23
CA ASN A 346 -19.65 -12.21 -42.02
C ASN A 346 -21.16 -12.17 -42.31
N GLN A 347 -21.94 -12.97 -41.57
CA GLN A 347 -23.39 -13.11 -41.78
C GLN A 347 -24.16 -11.79 -41.63
N PHE A 348 -23.70 -10.88 -40.76
CA PHE A 348 -24.31 -9.56 -40.58
C PHE A 348 -24.21 -8.66 -41.84
N LEU A 349 -23.39 -9.04 -42.83
CA LEU A 349 -23.36 -8.37 -44.12
C LEU A 349 -24.60 -8.65 -44.98
N LYS A 350 -25.33 -9.73 -44.69
CA LYS A 350 -26.56 -10.13 -45.40
C LYS A 350 -27.79 -9.31 -44.99
N LEU A 351 -27.76 -8.68 -43.82
CA LEU A 351 -28.84 -7.81 -43.34
C LEU A 351 -28.99 -6.58 -44.25
N LYS A 352 -30.19 -6.42 -44.82
CA LYS A 352 -30.61 -5.29 -45.64
C LYS A 352 -31.67 -4.48 -44.89
N LEU A 353 -31.22 -3.61 -44.00
CA LEU A 353 -32.09 -2.71 -43.24
C LEU A 353 -32.40 -1.44 -44.05
N PRO A 354 -33.47 -0.69 -43.71
CA PRO A 354 -33.78 0.60 -44.31
C PRO A 354 -32.62 1.58 -44.26
N LYS A 355 -32.61 2.57 -45.15
CA LYS A 355 -31.50 3.53 -45.31
C LYS A 355 -31.22 4.34 -44.05
N GLU A 356 -32.24 4.54 -43.23
CA GLU A 356 -32.22 5.24 -41.95
C GLU A 356 -31.41 4.48 -40.90
N ILE A 357 -31.31 3.14 -41.01
CA ILE A 357 -30.52 2.27 -40.13
C ILE A 357 -29.18 1.94 -40.81
N LYS A 358 -28.19 2.81 -40.58
CA LYS A 358 -26.86 2.69 -41.18
C LYS A 358 -25.96 1.73 -40.40
N ARG A 359 -25.39 0.72 -41.06
CA ARG A 359 -24.32 -0.12 -40.49
C ARG A 359 -23.03 0.67 -40.31
N LEU A 360 -22.43 0.59 -39.13
CA LEU A 360 -21.12 1.17 -38.86
C LEU A 360 -20.04 0.18 -39.31
N SER A 361 -19.35 0.50 -40.41
CA SER A 361 -18.49 -0.43 -41.13
C SER A 361 -17.00 -0.10 -40.98
N THR A 362 -16.67 1.03 -40.35
CA THR A 362 -15.29 1.44 -40.07
C THR A 362 -15.06 1.69 -38.57
N LYS A 363 -13.80 1.56 -38.13
CA LYS A 363 -13.40 1.89 -36.75
C LYS A 363 -13.77 3.35 -36.42
N GLN A 364 -13.58 4.26 -37.36
CA GLN A 364 -13.90 5.68 -37.20
C GLN A 364 -15.40 5.91 -37.00
N GLU A 365 -16.26 5.28 -37.81
CA GLU A 365 -17.72 5.39 -37.65
C GLU A 365 -18.21 4.89 -36.29
N ILE A 366 -17.65 3.78 -35.78
CA ILE A 366 -17.99 3.23 -34.47
C ILE A 366 -17.57 4.18 -33.34
N ILE A 367 -16.37 4.77 -33.46
CA ILE A 367 -15.86 5.75 -32.50
C ILE A 367 -16.73 7.02 -32.51
N GLU A 368 -17.00 7.56 -33.70
CA GLU A 368 -17.84 8.76 -33.88
C GLU A 368 -19.24 8.54 -33.31
N GLU A 369 -19.83 7.35 -33.50
CA GLU A 369 -21.11 7.01 -32.89
C GLU A 369 -21.04 7.06 -31.36
N GLY A 370 -19.99 6.49 -30.76
CA GLY A 370 -19.76 6.54 -29.32
C GLY A 370 -19.58 7.96 -28.78
N VAL A 371 -18.87 8.82 -29.51
CA VAL A 371 -18.67 10.24 -29.16
C VAL A 371 -19.98 11.02 -29.25
N LEU A 372 -20.72 10.87 -30.35
CA LEU A 372 -21.96 11.62 -30.62
C LEU A 372 -23.08 11.22 -29.65
N ASN A 373 -23.24 9.92 -29.38
CA ASN A 373 -24.24 9.43 -28.44
C ASN A 373 -23.75 9.38 -26.99
N ARG A 374 -22.47 9.65 -26.69
CA ARG A 374 -21.88 9.48 -25.35
C ARG A 374 -22.10 8.06 -24.78
N ASN A 375 -21.92 7.06 -25.63
CA ASN A 375 -22.05 5.64 -25.31
C ASN A 375 -20.70 4.93 -25.52
N CYS A 376 -20.45 3.85 -24.78
CA CYS A 376 -19.21 3.05 -24.86
C CYS A 376 -19.18 2.10 -26.08
N VAL A 377 -19.42 2.63 -27.29
CA VAL A 377 -19.62 1.82 -28.51
C VAL A 377 -18.31 1.22 -29.03
N ALA A 378 -17.16 1.85 -28.73
CA ALA A 378 -15.84 1.35 -29.13
C ALA A 378 -15.51 -0.01 -28.50
N SER A 379 -16.11 -0.35 -27.36
CA SER A 379 -15.94 -1.66 -26.70
C SER A 379 -16.45 -2.84 -27.54
N TYR A 380 -17.45 -2.62 -28.42
CA TYR A 380 -18.02 -3.67 -29.28
C TYR A 380 -17.11 -4.08 -30.44
N ILE A 381 -16.04 -3.33 -30.76
CA ILE A 381 -15.15 -3.68 -31.89
C ILE A 381 -14.57 -5.09 -31.73
N ARG A 382 -14.29 -5.52 -30.49
CA ARG A 382 -13.86 -6.90 -30.21
C ARG A 382 -14.94 -7.94 -30.54
N GLU A 383 -16.19 -7.64 -30.24
CA GLU A 383 -17.33 -8.54 -30.50
C GLU A 383 -17.67 -8.57 -32.00
N ILE A 384 -17.59 -7.44 -32.70
CA ILE A 384 -17.75 -7.37 -34.15
C ILE A 384 -16.67 -8.20 -34.85
N ASN A 385 -15.42 -8.08 -34.42
CA ASN A 385 -14.31 -8.87 -34.95
C ASN A 385 -14.50 -10.39 -34.72
N LYS A 386 -15.19 -10.77 -33.64
CA LYS A 386 -15.57 -12.16 -33.34
C LYS A 386 -16.87 -12.60 -34.03
N GLN A 387 -17.48 -11.72 -34.83
CA GLN A 387 -18.77 -11.96 -35.50
C GLN A 387 -19.89 -12.32 -34.50
N ILE A 388 -19.85 -11.74 -33.30
CA ILE A 388 -20.89 -11.93 -32.27
C ILE A 388 -22.03 -10.92 -32.47
N CYS A 389 -21.70 -9.70 -32.87
CA CYS A 389 -22.66 -8.64 -33.11
C CYS A 389 -22.25 -7.75 -34.29
N MET A 390 -23.17 -6.88 -34.69
CA MET A 390 -22.92 -5.76 -35.59
C MET A 390 -23.63 -4.51 -35.07
N ILE A 391 -22.98 -3.36 -35.22
CA ILE A 391 -23.49 -2.08 -34.71
C ILE A 391 -24.04 -1.23 -35.85
N TYR A 392 -25.20 -0.64 -35.61
CA TYR A 392 -25.90 0.24 -36.52
C TYR A 392 -26.24 1.57 -35.83
N SER A 393 -26.41 2.62 -36.61
CA SER A 393 -26.88 3.93 -36.18
C SER A 393 -28.20 4.23 -36.88
N LEU A 394 -29.22 4.60 -36.10
CA LEU A 394 -30.50 5.10 -36.60
C LEU A 394 -30.59 6.60 -36.31
N ARG A 395 -30.97 7.38 -37.32
CA ARG A 395 -31.35 8.80 -37.15
C ARG A 395 -32.84 8.97 -37.47
N GLN A 396 -33.59 9.47 -36.50
CA GLN A 396 -35.03 9.73 -36.64
C GLN A 396 -35.41 10.92 -35.76
N ASP A 397 -36.15 11.89 -36.31
CA ASP A 397 -36.65 13.08 -35.60
C ASP A 397 -35.56 13.82 -34.79
N ASP A 398 -34.42 14.12 -35.43
CA ASP A 398 -33.22 14.72 -34.84
C ASP A 398 -32.59 13.95 -33.66
N LYS A 399 -33.09 12.74 -33.37
CA LYS A 399 -32.51 11.82 -32.40
C LYS A 399 -31.67 10.77 -33.08
N ARG A 400 -30.64 10.34 -32.37
CA ARG A 400 -29.72 9.28 -32.80
C ARG A 400 -29.77 8.13 -31.82
N TYR A 401 -29.83 6.93 -32.36
CA TYR A 401 -29.87 5.69 -31.60
C TYR A 401 -28.77 4.74 -32.08
N THR A 402 -28.02 4.18 -31.14
CA THR A 402 -27.07 3.10 -31.41
C THR A 402 -27.76 1.76 -31.21
N ILE A 403 -27.69 0.90 -32.21
CA ILE A 403 -28.36 -0.40 -32.26
C ILE A 403 -27.29 -1.49 -32.26
N GLU A 404 -27.44 -2.48 -31.39
CA GLU A 404 -26.68 -3.73 -31.44
C GLU A 404 -27.58 -4.87 -31.92
N ILE A 405 -27.17 -5.50 -33.01
CA ILE A 405 -27.83 -6.70 -33.55
C ILE A 405 -26.92 -7.90 -33.30
N ARG A 406 -27.52 -9.01 -32.84
CA ARG A 406 -26.86 -10.30 -32.67
C ARG A 406 -27.58 -11.37 -33.50
N GLN A 407 -26.97 -12.55 -33.62
CA GLN A 407 -27.56 -13.70 -34.31
C GLN A 407 -27.73 -14.87 -33.32
N ASN A 408 -28.82 -15.62 -33.47
CA ASN A 408 -29.06 -16.90 -32.79
C ASN A 408 -29.60 -17.94 -33.79
N LYS A 409 -30.11 -19.07 -33.29
CA LYS A 409 -30.65 -20.16 -34.12
C LYS A 409 -31.86 -19.74 -34.98
N ASN A 410 -32.60 -18.71 -34.57
CA ASN A 410 -33.81 -18.22 -35.23
C ASN A 410 -33.54 -17.04 -36.18
N GLY A 411 -32.27 -16.66 -36.39
CA GLY A 411 -31.87 -15.52 -37.21
C GLY A 411 -31.30 -14.37 -36.40
N PHE A 412 -31.37 -13.16 -36.97
CA PHE A 412 -30.91 -11.92 -36.33
C PHE A 412 -31.94 -11.41 -35.33
N TYR A 413 -31.48 -10.73 -34.27
CA TYR A 413 -32.37 -10.12 -33.29
C TYR A 413 -31.76 -8.85 -32.71
N LEU A 414 -32.64 -7.92 -32.30
CA LEU A 414 -32.26 -6.71 -31.59
C LEU A 414 -31.77 -7.07 -30.18
N ARG A 415 -30.48 -6.91 -29.91
CA ARG A 415 -29.92 -7.10 -28.57
C ARG A 415 -30.19 -5.90 -27.68
N GLN A 416 -29.95 -4.70 -28.20
CA GLN A 416 -30.22 -3.44 -27.51
C GLN A 416 -30.28 -2.27 -28.49
N ILE A 417 -30.93 -1.21 -28.05
CA ILE A 417 -30.93 0.10 -28.69
C ILE A 417 -30.83 1.17 -27.60
N LYS A 418 -29.90 2.10 -27.75
CA LYS A 418 -29.63 3.17 -26.77
C LYS A 418 -29.56 4.53 -27.45
N GLY A 419 -30.20 5.52 -26.84
CA GLY A 419 -30.10 6.92 -27.22
C GLY A 419 -28.88 7.61 -26.61
N PHE A 420 -28.92 8.94 -26.60
CA PHE A 420 -27.88 9.78 -26.01
C PHE A 420 -27.65 9.48 -24.52
N ALA A 421 -26.39 9.38 -24.11
CA ALA A 421 -25.93 9.08 -22.75
C ALA A 421 -26.57 7.80 -22.15
N ASN A 422 -26.65 6.74 -22.95
CA ASN A 422 -27.26 5.45 -22.63
C ASN A 422 -28.75 5.51 -22.23
N SER A 423 -29.48 6.54 -22.66
CA SER A 423 -30.92 6.64 -22.46
C SER A 423 -31.68 5.53 -23.19
N GLU A 424 -32.84 5.14 -22.66
CA GLU A 424 -33.71 4.17 -23.32
C GLU A 424 -34.35 4.79 -24.58
N ALA A 425 -34.50 3.98 -25.62
CA ALA A 425 -35.24 4.37 -26.81
C ALA A 425 -36.76 4.28 -26.56
N PRO A 426 -37.59 5.14 -27.19
CA PRO A 426 -39.04 4.99 -27.18
C PRO A 426 -39.48 3.62 -27.70
N LYS A 427 -40.60 3.10 -27.20
CA LYS A 427 -41.13 1.78 -27.60
C LYS A 427 -41.36 1.68 -29.11
N GLU A 428 -41.91 2.72 -29.71
CA GLU A 428 -42.16 2.82 -31.16
C GLU A 428 -40.87 2.61 -31.97
N ILE A 429 -39.76 3.19 -31.54
CA ILE A 429 -38.45 3.02 -32.20
C ILE A 429 -37.93 1.60 -32.02
N ILE A 430 -38.10 1.02 -30.82
CA ILE A 430 -37.72 -0.37 -30.55
C ILE A 430 -38.51 -1.33 -31.44
N GLU A 431 -39.82 -1.14 -31.56
CA GLU A 431 -40.72 -1.95 -32.37
C GLU A 431 -40.42 -1.81 -33.86
N PHE A 432 -40.20 -0.59 -34.34
CA PHE A 432 -39.74 -0.33 -35.71
C PHE A 432 -38.49 -1.14 -36.06
N VAL A 433 -37.43 -1.03 -35.24
CA VAL A 433 -36.18 -1.76 -35.51
C VAL A 433 -36.37 -3.28 -35.43
N LYS A 434 -37.20 -3.79 -34.51
CA LYS A 434 -37.50 -5.22 -34.43
C LYS A 434 -38.21 -5.73 -35.69
N ASN A 435 -39.23 -5.02 -36.15
CA ASN A 435 -39.98 -5.39 -37.35
C ASN A 435 -39.08 -5.46 -38.59
N GLU A 436 -38.17 -4.49 -38.76
CA GLU A 436 -37.21 -4.49 -39.87
C GLU A 436 -36.23 -5.68 -39.84
N ILE A 437 -35.83 -6.11 -38.64
CA ILE A 437 -35.00 -7.30 -38.45
C ILE A 437 -35.80 -8.58 -38.78
N GLU A 438 -37.06 -8.66 -38.36
CA GLU A 438 -37.94 -9.80 -38.64
C GLU A 438 -38.23 -9.96 -40.13
N ILE A 439 -38.54 -8.88 -40.84
CA ILE A 439 -38.70 -8.86 -42.30
C ILE A 439 -37.42 -9.40 -42.97
N ASN A 440 -36.25 -8.97 -42.49
CA ASN A 440 -34.97 -9.47 -42.99
C ASN A 440 -34.77 -10.97 -42.73
N ASN A 441 -35.15 -11.48 -41.56
CA ASN A 441 -35.03 -12.91 -41.25
C ASN A 441 -35.88 -13.77 -42.17
N VAL A 442 -37.13 -13.37 -42.45
CA VAL A 442 -38.02 -14.07 -43.38
C VAL A 442 -37.38 -14.17 -44.77
N ASN A 443 -36.79 -13.07 -45.24
CA ASN A 443 -36.13 -13.01 -46.55
C ASN A 443 -34.80 -13.78 -46.62
N LEU A 444 -34.25 -14.25 -45.50
CA LEU A 444 -32.97 -14.94 -45.40
C LEU A 444 -33.11 -16.45 -45.10
N LEU A 445 -34.33 -16.94 -44.86
CA LEU A 445 -34.60 -18.37 -44.74
C LEU A 445 -34.51 -19.02 -46.14
N PRO A 446 -33.81 -20.17 -46.29
CA PRO A 446 -33.91 -20.94 -47.51
C PRO A 446 -35.36 -21.41 -47.65
N GLY A 447 -35.99 -21.07 -48.78
CA GLY A 447 -37.32 -21.56 -49.16
C GLY A 447 -37.34 -23.06 -49.37
#